data_AF-A0A7W7N0Z5-F1
#
_entry.id   AF-A0A7W7N0Z5-F1
#
_cell.length_a   1.000
_cell.length_b   1.000
_cell.length_c   1.000
_cell.angle_alpha   90.00
_cell.angle_beta   90.00
_cell.angle_gamma   90.00
#
_symmetry.space_group_name_H-M   'P 1'
#
loop_
_entity.id
_entity.type
_entity.pdbx_description
1 polymer ?
#
loop_
_entity_poly.entity_id
_entity_poly.type
_entity_poly.pdbx_seq_one_letter_code
_entity_poly.pdbx_strand_id
1 'polypeptide(L)'
;MTQRYWNRIATNGDWLAYDPRNGRPLGPPPGEDLAALRAGLGRDAGEVPTMWRFYTCPVDDRLAQRGQVSVEQRAEHAALAFYGLHQQSKRISMHHPKRPLGMALHRLRASGRFSAQAVDTRVNAAATTTNPAALLMRLRGLIDQLRVISEPVDYDGLMQLIQDWHYEDGRRRARRRLAVEYQVWAQQDDVAAGDNGAALTEGKPPTS
;
A
#
# COMPACT_ATOMS: atom_id res chain seq x y z
N MET A 1 2.29 -20.40 -2.70
CA MET A 1 2.48 -18.94 -2.55
C MET A 1 3.15 -18.67 -1.22
N THR A 2 4.26 -17.93 -1.21
CA THR A 2 4.95 -17.52 0.02
C THR A 2 4.10 -16.47 0.73
N GLN A 3 3.36 -16.81 1.80
CA GLN A 3 2.62 -15.79 2.56
C GLN A 3 3.59 -14.93 3.36
N ARG A 4 3.51 -13.63 3.08
CA ARG A 4 4.32 -12.55 3.61
C ARG A 4 3.84 -12.16 5.00
N TYR A 5 4.63 -11.35 5.71
CA TYR A 5 4.31 -10.94 7.08
C TYR A 5 2.94 -10.26 7.23
N TRP A 6 2.49 -9.51 6.23
CA TRP A 6 1.19 -8.81 6.24
C TRP A 6 -0.02 -9.72 5.96
N ASN A 7 0.20 -10.97 5.52
CA ASN A 7 -0.85 -11.95 5.23
C ASN A 7 -1.35 -12.62 6.53
N ARG A 8 -1.79 -11.79 7.48
CA ARG A 8 -2.34 -12.18 8.80
C ARG A 8 -3.85 -11.99 8.86
N ILE A 9 -4.48 -11.82 7.71
CA ILE A 9 -5.91 -11.54 7.59
C ILE A 9 -6.64 -12.63 6.81
N ALA A 10 -7.90 -12.82 7.15
CA ALA A 10 -8.85 -13.59 6.37
C ALA A 10 -9.27 -12.81 5.11
N THR A 11 -10.01 -13.48 4.23
CA THR A 11 -10.50 -12.90 2.96
C THR A 11 -11.46 -11.72 3.14
N ASN A 12 -12.06 -11.60 4.32
CA ASN A 12 -12.94 -10.49 4.73
C ASN A 12 -12.18 -9.29 5.33
N GLY A 13 -10.85 -9.38 5.52
CA GLY A 13 -10.01 -8.32 6.08
C GLY A 13 -9.79 -8.40 7.60
N ASP A 14 -10.46 -9.32 8.30
CA ASP A 14 -10.27 -9.52 9.73
C ASP A 14 -8.97 -10.27 10.04
N TRP A 15 -8.41 -10.03 11.22
CA TRP A 15 -7.22 -10.76 11.68
C TRP A 15 -7.50 -12.25 11.83
N LEU A 16 -6.59 -13.08 11.32
CA LEU A 16 -6.58 -14.51 11.59
C LEU A 16 -6.18 -14.74 13.05
N ALA A 17 -6.98 -15.51 13.78
CA ALA A 17 -6.64 -15.91 15.15
C ALA A 17 -5.40 -16.83 15.18
N TYR A 18 -5.27 -17.72 14.19
CA TYR A 18 -4.20 -18.71 14.09
C TYR A 18 -3.59 -18.73 12.69
N ASP A 19 -2.29 -19.01 12.62
CA ASP A 19 -1.57 -19.26 11.37
C ASP A 19 -2.04 -20.60 10.77
N PRO A 20 -2.59 -20.62 9.55
CA PRO A 20 -3.12 -21.83 8.93
C PRO A 20 -2.07 -22.91 8.66
N ARG A 21 -0.77 -22.61 8.76
CA ARG A 21 0.32 -23.55 8.44
C ARG A 21 0.77 -24.38 9.64
N ASN A 22 0.76 -23.76 10.82
CA ASN A 22 1.39 -24.32 12.01
C ASN A 22 0.48 -24.22 13.25
N GLY A 23 -0.71 -23.64 13.11
CA GLY A 23 -1.69 -23.49 14.19
C GLY A 23 -1.28 -22.53 15.30
N ARG A 24 -0.18 -21.76 15.15
CA ARG A 24 0.26 -20.81 16.17
C ARG A 24 -0.64 -19.59 16.21
N PRO A 25 -0.87 -18.98 17.39
CA PRO A 25 -1.57 -17.72 17.49
C PRO A 25 -0.91 -16.65 16.60
N LEU A 26 -1.71 -15.95 15.82
CA LEU A 26 -1.23 -14.92 14.88
C LEU A 26 -1.76 -13.55 15.29
N GLY A 27 -3.05 -13.28 15.08
CA GLY A 27 -3.68 -12.02 15.46
C GLY A 27 -3.02 -10.77 14.85
N PRO A 28 -3.32 -9.58 15.42
CA PRO A 28 -2.65 -8.35 15.06
C PRO A 28 -1.13 -8.46 15.28
N PRO A 29 -0.31 -7.77 14.46
CA PRO A 29 1.13 -7.80 14.61
C PRO A 29 1.58 -7.17 15.95
N PRO A 30 2.51 -7.80 16.69
CA PRO A 30 3.09 -7.23 17.90
C PRO A 30 3.75 -5.87 17.65
N GLY A 31 3.72 -4.99 18.67
CA GLY A 31 4.30 -3.66 18.57
C GLY A 31 5.82 -3.68 18.33
N GLU A 32 6.52 -4.66 18.90
CA GLU A 32 7.96 -4.88 18.69
C GLU A 32 8.30 -5.24 17.24
N ASP A 33 7.48 -6.08 16.61
CA ASP A 33 7.65 -6.45 15.21
C ASP A 33 7.43 -5.23 14.32
N LEU A 34 6.36 -4.46 14.57
CA LEU A 34 6.13 -3.21 13.83
C LEU A 34 7.27 -2.19 14.03
N ALA A 35 7.87 -2.12 15.21
CA ALA A 35 9.04 -1.28 15.46
C ALA A 35 10.26 -1.76 14.66
N ALA A 36 10.51 -3.07 14.64
CA ALA A 36 11.58 -3.66 13.84
C ALA A 36 11.39 -3.40 12.34
N LEU A 37 10.16 -3.51 11.82
CA LEU A 37 9.85 -3.20 10.42
C LEU A 37 10.09 -1.71 10.09
N ARG A 38 9.65 -0.79 10.96
CA ARG A 38 9.86 0.65 10.76
C ARG A 38 11.34 1.05 10.72
N ALA A 39 12.23 0.28 11.36
CA ALA A 39 13.67 0.53 11.33
C ALA A 39 14.26 0.43 9.90
N GLY A 40 13.58 -0.25 8.97
CA GLY A 40 13.96 -0.31 7.56
C GLY A 40 13.64 0.93 6.72
N LEU A 41 12.89 1.90 7.25
CA LEU A 41 12.49 3.05 6.45
C LEU A 41 13.70 3.88 5.98
N GLY A 42 13.95 3.84 4.67
CA GLY A 42 15.08 4.54 4.06
C GLY A 42 16.42 3.84 4.21
N ARG A 43 16.42 2.55 4.59
CA ARG A 43 17.61 1.69 4.64
C ARG A 43 17.57 0.68 3.49
N ASP A 44 18.73 0.12 3.18
CA ASP A 44 18.83 -0.93 2.17
C ASP A 44 18.53 -2.31 2.77
N ALA A 45 18.01 -3.21 1.94
CA ALA A 45 17.83 -4.61 2.32
C ALA A 45 19.19 -5.21 2.72
N GLY A 46 19.23 -5.87 3.88
CA GLY A 46 20.45 -6.40 4.48
C GLY A 46 21.08 -5.50 5.55
N GLU A 47 20.75 -4.20 5.62
CA GLU A 47 21.36 -3.30 6.62
C GLU A 47 20.71 -3.33 8.01
N VAL A 48 19.52 -3.92 8.13
CA VAL A 48 18.69 -3.88 9.35
C VAL A 48 18.49 -5.29 9.90
N PRO A 49 19.38 -5.77 10.82
CA PRO A 49 19.34 -7.14 11.33
C PRO A 49 18.01 -7.55 11.97
N THR A 50 17.34 -6.62 12.67
CA THR A 50 16.05 -6.88 13.32
C THR A 50 14.94 -7.21 12.34
N MET A 51 15.07 -6.85 11.05
CA MET A 51 14.09 -7.17 10.01
C MET A 51 14.31 -8.53 9.35
N TRP A 52 15.51 -9.11 9.42
CA TRP A 52 15.88 -10.28 8.62
C TRP A 52 14.94 -11.47 8.84
N ARG A 53 14.44 -11.63 10.07
CA ARG A 53 13.48 -12.70 10.43
C ARG A 53 12.13 -12.63 9.70
N PHE A 54 11.80 -11.49 9.09
CA PHE A 54 10.54 -11.29 8.36
C PHE A 54 10.68 -11.44 6.85
N TYR A 55 11.91 -11.57 6.33
CA TYR A 55 12.10 -11.82 4.91
C TYR A 55 11.67 -13.23 4.56
N THR A 56 11.05 -13.32 3.39
CA THR A 56 10.53 -14.57 2.86
C THR A 56 10.92 -14.76 1.39
N CYS A 57 11.44 -13.72 0.72
CA CYS A 57 12.11 -13.88 -0.56
C CYS A 57 13.30 -14.84 -0.43
N PRO A 58 13.46 -15.79 -1.38
CA PRO A 58 14.65 -16.62 -1.40
C PRO A 58 15.91 -15.76 -1.59
N VAL A 59 16.99 -16.17 -0.95
CA VAL A 59 18.30 -15.57 -1.14
C VAL A 59 18.90 -16.12 -2.43
N ASP A 60 19.42 -15.23 -3.28
CA ASP A 60 20.25 -15.63 -4.40
C ASP A 60 21.70 -15.80 -3.92
N ASP A 61 22.17 -17.04 -3.83
CA ASP A 61 23.50 -17.37 -3.30
C ASP A 61 24.63 -16.68 -4.09
N ARG A 62 24.47 -16.50 -5.40
CA ARG A 62 25.50 -15.85 -6.23
C ARG A 62 25.56 -14.35 -5.97
N LEU A 63 24.43 -13.71 -5.68
CA LEU A 63 24.42 -12.31 -5.26
C LEU A 63 24.95 -12.17 -3.83
N ALA A 64 24.53 -13.06 -2.93
CA ALA A 64 24.95 -13.05 -1.53
C ALA A 64 26.48 -13.21 -1.37
N GLN A 65 27.11 -14.10 -2.15
CA GLN A 65 28.57 -14.25 -2.20
C GLN A 65 29.31 -12.96 -2.61
N ARG A 66 28.62 -12.05 -3.30
CA ARG A 66 29.14 -10.73 -3.71
C ARG A 66 28.69 -9.59 -2.79
N GLY A 67 28.05 -9.92 -1.65
CA GLY A 67 27.48 -8.93 -0.73
C GLY A 67 26.31 -8.15 -1.31
N GLN A 68 25.58 -8.72 -2.28
CA GLN A 68 24.46 -8.08 -2.98
C GLN A 68 23.12 -8.73 -2.62
N VAL A 69 22.05 -7.95 -2.75
CA VAL A 69 20.66 -8.37 -2.55
C VAL A 69 19.87 -8.23 -3.84
N SER A 70 18.96 -9.18 -4.09
CA SER A 70 18.14 -9.18 -5.30
C SER A 70 17.14 -8.03 -5.31
N VAL A 71 16.64 -7.69 -6.49
CA VAL A 71 15.56 -6.67 -6.65
C VAL A 71 14.31 -7.08 -5.87
N GLU A 72 13.98 -8.37 -5.84
CA GLU A 72 12.83 -8.88 -5.10
C GLU A 72 13.00 -8.68 -3.58
N GLN A 73 14.20 -8.97 -3.04
CA GLN A 73 14.52 -8.73 -1.63
C GLN A 73 14.49 -7.23 -1.27
N ARG A 74 14.95 -6.36 -2.18
CA ARG A 74 14.83 -4.90 -2.01
C ARG A 74 13.37 -4.45 -1.97
N ALA A 75 12.53 -4.99 -2.84
CA ALA A 75 11.10 -4.70 -2.86
C ALA A 75 10.39 -5.22 -1.59
N GLU A 76 10.71 -6.43 -1.13
CA GLU A 76 10.17 -6.98 0.12
C GLU A 76 10.55 -6.10 1.32
N HIS A 77 11.83 -5.70 1.42
CA HIS A 77 12.30 -4.83 2.50
C HIS A 77 11.50 -3.52 2.55
N ALA A 78 11.35 -2.84 1.40
CA ALA A 78 10.61 -1.59 1.33
C ALA A 78 9.12 -1.77 1.69
N ALA A 79 8.47 -2.83 1.19
CA ALA A 79 7.08 -3.12 1.49
C ALA A 79 6.86 -3.43 2.98
N LEU A 80 7.75 -4.22 3.59
CA LEU A 80 7.76 -4.49 5.03
C LEU A 80 7.90 -3.20 5.86
N ALA A 81 8.84 -2.33 5.49
CA ALA A 81 9.04 -1.06 6.17
C ALA A 81 7.81 -0.13 6.06
N PHE A 82 7.19 -0.06 4.87
CA PHE A 82 5.94 0.67 4.67
C PHE A 82 4.77 0.06 5.44
N TYR A 83 4.69 -1.27 5.55
CA TYR A 83 3.66 -1.92 6.36
C TYR A 83 3.83 -1.59 7.85
N GLY A 84 5.07 -1.66 8.36
CA GLY A 84 5.39 -1.28 9.74
C GLY A 84 5.01 0.18 10.06
N LEU A 85 5.22 1.09 9.12
CA LEU A 85 4.77 2.48 9.20
C LEU A 85 3.24 2.54 9.25
N HIS A 86 2.59 1.99 8.23
CA HIS A 86 1.15 2.11 8.01
C HIS A 86 0.34 1.50 9.16
N GLN A 87 0.72 0.32 9.64
CA GLN A 87 0.04 -0.43 10.69
C GLN A 87 0.25 0.18 12.10
N GLN A 88 1.18 1.13 12.27
CA GLN A 88 1.49 1.70 13.58
C GLN A 88 0.26 2.38 14.20
N SER A 89 -0.09 1.91 15.41
CA SER A 89 -1.23 2.38 16.20
C SER A 89 -2.59 2.11 15.53
N LYS A 90 -2.66 1.15 14.60
CA LYS A 90 -3.90 0.74 13.93
C LYS A 90 -4.39 -0.59 14.49
N ARG A 91 -5.67 -0.63 14.88
CA ARG A 91 -6.35 -1.83 15.38
C ARG A 91 -6.83 -2.74 14.26
N ILE A 92 -7.25 -2.16 13.14
CA ILE A 92 -7.60 -2.89 11.91
C ILE A 92 -6.36 -3.12 11.05
N SER A 93 -6.40 -4.14 10.18
CA SER A 93 -5.31 -4.39 9.23
C SER A 93 -5.24 -3.29 8.18
N MET A 94 -4.03 -2.77 7.95
CA MET A 94 -3.72 -1.87 6.85
C MET A 94 -3.31 -2.62 5.58
N HIS A 95 -3.27 -3.96 5.64
CA HIS A 95 -3.24 -4.80 4.45
C HIS A 95 -4.65 -5.27 4.07
N HIS A 96 -5.00 -5.15 2.80
CA HIS A 96 -6.22 -5.76 2.25
C HIS A 96 -6.05 -6.11 0.76
N PRO A 97 -6.14 -7.39 0.32
CA PRO A 97 -5.87 -7.80 -1.06
C PRO A 97 -6.73 -7.11 -2.12
N LYS A 98 -7.95 -6.69 -1.78
CA LYS A 98 -8.87 -5.97 -2.70
C LYS A 98 -8.76 -4.44 -2.62
N ARG A 99 -7.67 -3.90 -2.07
CA ARG A 99 -7.43 -2.44 -1.94
C ARG A 99 -6.13 -2.05 -2.65
N PRO A 100 -6.05 -2.14 -3.98
CA PRO A 100 -4.82 -1.80 -4.69
C PRO A 100 -4.44 -0.32 -4.50
N LEU A 101 -3.16 0.01 -4.66
CA LEU A 101 -2.60 1.31 -4.29
C LEU A 101 -3.34 2.48 -4.96
N GLY A 102 -3.67 2.39 -6.26
CA GLY A 102 -4.37 3.48 -6.95
C GLY A 102 -5.76 3.75 -6.34
N MET A 103 -6.48 2.71 -5.92
CA MET A 103 -7.77 2.86 -5.21
C MET A 103 -7.61 3.60 -3.90
N ALA A 104 -6.64 3.17 -3.09
CA ALA A 104 -6.39 3.75 -1.79
C ALA A 104 -6.01 5.23 -1.91
N LEU A 105 -5.18 5.58 -2.91
CA LEU A 105 -4.82 6.97 -3.20
C LEU A 105 -5.99 7.79 -3.70
N HIS A 106 -6.90 7.21 -4.48
CA HIS A 106 -8.12 7.89 -4.89
C HIS A 106 -8.98 8.25 -3.67
N ARG A 107 -9.17 7.31 -2.75
CA ARG A 107 -9.90 7.55 -1.49
C ARG A 107 -9.19 8.57 -0.60
N LEU A 108 -7.86 8.57 -0.59
CA LEU A 108 -7.09 9.62 0.06
C LEU A 108 -7.42 11.00 -0.51
N ARG A 109 -7.47 11.13 -1.84
CA ARG A 109 -7.86 12.36 -2.53
C ARG A 109 -9.28 12.78 -2.17
N ALA A 110 -10.22 11.85 -2.12
CA ALA A 110 -11.65 12.09 -1.82
C ALA A 110 -11.94 12.31 -0.32
N SER A 111 -11.00 11.97 0.58
CA SER A 111 -11.23 11.98 2.02
C SER A 111 -11.52 13.37 2.64
N GLY A 112 -11.24 14.46 1.93
CA GLY A 112 -11.31 15.83 2.45
C GLY A 112 -10.26 16.16 3.53
N ARG A 113 -9.49 15.17 4.00
CA ARG A 113 -8.46 15.35 5.05
C ARG A 113 -7.22 16.09 4.54
N PHE A 114 -6.96 16.00 3.24
CA PHE A 114 -5.87 16.62 2.52
C PHE A 114 -6.40 17.28 1.24
N SER A 115 -5.70 18.31 0.75
CA SER A 115 -6.03 18.94 -0.54
C SER A 115 -5.92 17.92 -1.67
N ALA A 116 -7.00 17.76 -2.44
CA ALA A 116 -7.04 16.88 -3.61
C ALA A 116 -5.92 17.20 -4.61
N GLN A 117 -5.70 18.49 -4.91
CA GLN A 117 -4.62 18.95 -5.79
C GLN A 117 -3.24 18.58 -5.24
N ALA A 118 -3.05 18.66 -3.92
CA ALA A 118 -1.78 18.30 -3.29
C ALA A 118 -1.55 16.77 -3.29
N VAL A 119 -2.62 15.96 -3.20
CA VAL A 119 -2.55 14.50 -3.40
C VAL A 119 -2.20 14.20 -4.86
N ASP A 120 -2.94 14.78 -5.82
CA ASP A 120 -2.70 14.63 -7.27
C ASP A 120 -1.24 14.97 -7.63
N THR A 121 -0.69 16.05 -7.08
CA THR A 121 0.71 16.45 -7.29
C THR A 121 1.69 15.38 -6.81
N ARG A 122 1.47 14.80 -5.62
CA ARG A 122 2.34 13.75 -5.06
C ARG A 122 2.22 12.44 -5.83
N VAL A 123 1.00 12.07 -6.23
CA VAL A 123 0.75 10.88 -7.06
C VAL A 123 1.42 11.02 -8.42
N ASN A 124 1.26 12.17 -9.08
CA ASN A 124 1.93 12.45 -10.36
C ASN A 124 3.45 12.41 -10.21
N ALA A 125 4.00 12.98 -9.14
CA ALA A 125 5.42 12.84 -8.84
C ALA A 125 5.79 11.35 -8.68
N ALA A 126 5.11 10.57 -7.85
CA ALA A 126 5.41 9.15 -7.67
C ALA A 126 5.35 8.38 -9.01
N ALA A 127 4.36 8.65 -9.85
CA ALA A 127 4.17 7.97 -11.13
C ALA A 127 5.24 8.33 -12.17
N THR A 128 5.74 9.57 -12.19
CA THR A 128 6.64 10.06 -13.25
C THR A 128 8.11 9.76 -13.02
N THR A 129 8.53 9.45 -11.79
CA THR A 129 9.94 9.14 -11.51
C THR A 129 10.41 7.89 -12.25
N THR A 130 11.64 7.93 -12.74
CA THR A 130 12.35 6.75 -13.30
C THR A 130 13.26 6.08 -12.28
N ASN A 131 13.57 6.75 -11.16
CA ASN A 131 14.47 6.26 -10.14
C ASN A 131 13.69 5.50 -9.02
N PRO A 132 14.02 4.22 -8.75
CA PRO A 132 13.38 3.44 -7.68
C PRO A 132 13.52 4.05 -6.27
N ALA A 133 14.68 4.59 -5.91
CA ALA A 133 14.86 5.22 -4.59
C ALA A 133 13.98 6.47 -4.44
N ALA A 134 13.85 7.27 -5.51
CA ALA A 134 12.94 8.41 -5.52
C ALA A 134 11.46 7.97 -5.47
N LEU A 135 11.09 6.84 -6.08
CA LEU A 135 9.77 6.24 -5.91
C LEU A 135 9.51 5.92 -4.44
N LEU A 136 10.42 5.21 -3.77
CA LEU A 136 10.25 4.81 -2.36
C LEU A 136 10.07 6.03 -1.45
N MET A 137 10.87 7.09 -1.65
CA MET A 137 10.73 8.33 -0.90
C MET A 137 9.32 8.95 -1.09
N ARG A 138 8.81 8.99 -2.33
CA ARG A 138 7.49 9.55 -2.65
C ARG A 138 6.36 8.69 -2.09
N LEU A 139 6.47 7.37 -2.20
CA LEU A 139 5.51 6.42 -1.64
C LEU A 139 5.44 6.51 -0.12
N ARG A 140 6.57 6.69 0.58
CA ARG A 140 6.59 6.84 2.04
C ARG A 140 5.65 7.96 2.51
N GLY A 141 5.69 9.12 1.84
CA GLY A 141 4.81 10.24 2.17
C GLY A 141 3.33 9.95 1.94
N LEU A 142 3.01 9.23 0.86
CA LEU A 142 1.63 8.81 0.57
C LEU A 142 1.12 7.75 1.55
N ILE A 143 1.95 6.77 1.93
CA ILE A 143 1.60 5.74 2.92
C ILE A 143 1.32 6.36 4.30
N ASP A 144 2.08 7.38 4.70
CA ASP A 144 1.79 8.09 5.96
C ASP A 144 0.45 8.84 5.91
N GLN A 145 0.09 9.42 4.76
CA GLN A 145 -1.22 10.04 4.57
C GLN A 145 -2.37 9.02 4.59
N LEU A 146 -2.20 7.86 3.94
CA LEU A 146 -3.15 6.75 4.00
C LEU A 146 -3.32 6.23 5.43
N ARG A 147 -2.23 6.15 6.18
CA ARG A 147 -2.26 5.83 7.61
C ARG A 147 -3.10 6.82 8.39
N VAL A 148 -3.02 8.13 8.13
CA VAL A 148 -3.83 9.12 8.86
C VAL A 148 -5.33 8.83 8.72
N ILE A 149 -5.78 8.47 7.52
CA ILE A 149 -7.19 8.16 7.26
C ILE A 149 -7.55 6.68 7.50
N SER A 150 -6.58 5.84 7.86
CA SER A 150 -6.74 4.39 8.06
C SER A 150 -7.24 3.65 6.82
N GLU A 151 -6.81 4.07 5.63
CA GLU A 151 -7.17 3.41 4.37
C GLU A 151 -6.20 2.26 4.06
N PRO A 152 -6.66 0.98 4.04
CA PRO A 152 -5.79 -0.17 3.78
C PRO A 152 -5.24 -0.19 2.35
N VAL A 153 -4.13 -0.91 2.15
CA VAL A 153 -3.48 -1.13 0.85
C VAL A 153 -3.19 -2.62 0.63
N ASP A 154 -3.31 -3.08 -0.61
CA ASP A 154 -2.80 -4.38 -1.05
C ASP A 154 -1.27 -4.33 -1.10
N TYR A 155 -0.63 -4.95 -0.09
CA TYR A 155 0.82 -4.92 0.07
C TYR A 155 1.53 -5.92 -0.85
N ASP A 156 0.84 -6.96 -1.32
CA ASP A 156 1.37 -7.84 -2.35
C ASP A 156 1.46 -7.07 -3.68
N GLY A 157 0.38 -6.35 -4.04
CA GLY A 157 0.37 -5.44 -5.19
C GLY A 157 1.39 -4.31 -5.08
N LEU A 158 1.55 -3.72 -3.89
CA LEU A 158 2.55 -2.67 -3.65
C LEU A 158 3.99 -3.20 -3.79
N MET A 159 4.29 -4.36 -3.23
CA MET A 159 5.60 -5.00 -3.36
C MET A 159 5.91 -5.27 -4.84
N GLN A 160 4.96 -5.81 -5.60
CA GLN A 160 5.14 -6.04 -7.05
C GLN A 160 5.39 -4.72 -7.80
N LEU A 161 4.65 -3.65 -7.48
CA LEU A 161 4.86 -2.33 -8.09
C LEU A 161 6.28 -1.81 -7.83
N ILE A 162 6.79 -1.99 -6.61
CA ILE A 162 8.16 -1.58 -6.26
C ILE A 162 9.18 -2.40 -7.06
N GLN A 163 9.01 -3.73 -7.12
CA GLN A 163 9.87 -4.62 -7.87
C GLN A 163 9.90 -4.25 -9.37
N ASP A 164 8.73 -4.05 -9.96
CA ASP A 164 8.58 -3.69 -11.37
C ASP A 164 9.28 -2.37 -11.71
N TRP A 165 9.38 -1.44 -10.75
CA TRP A 165 9.97 -0.12 -10.98
C TRP A 165 11.47 -0.14 -11.29
N HIS A 166 12.16 -1.22 -10.91
CA HIS A 166 13.58 -1.44 -11.22
C HIS A 166 13.84 -1.75 -12.70
N TYR A 167 12.82 -2.18 -13.44
CA TYR A 167 12.92 -2.52 -14.86
C TYR A 167 12.15 -1.51 -15.70
N GLU A 168 12.65 -1.16 -16.89
CA GLU A 168 11.99 -0.14 -17.72
C GLU A 168 10.57 -0.54 -18.14
N ASP A 169 10.42 -1.75 -18.70
CA ASP A 169 9.10 -2.25 -19.11
C ASP A 169 8.19 -2.53 -17.93
N GLY A 170 8.75 -3.01 -16.81
CA GLY A 170 8.03 -3.19 -15.55
C GLY A 170 7.44 -1.87 -15.07
N ARG A 171 8.27 -0.82 -14.98
CA ARG A 171 7.85 0.53 -14.59
C ARG A 171 6.74 1.08 -15.48
N ARG A 172 6.81 0.87 -16.81
CA ARG A 172 5.74 1.29 -17.74
C ARG A 172 4.41 0.59 -17.43
N ARG A 173 4.42 -0.73 -17.17
CA ARG A 173 3.22 -1.49 -16.79
C ARG A 173 2.67 -1.08 -15.43
N ALA A 174 3.54 -0.99 -14.42
CA ALA A 174 3.17 -0.59 -13.06
C ALA A 174 2.55 0.81 -13.02
N ARG A 175 3.13 1.77 -13.77
CA ARG A 175 2.56 3.12 -13.92
C ARG A 175 1.16 3.10 -14.54
N ARG A 176 0.97 2.31 -15.62
CA ARG A 176 -0.35 2.18 -16.27
C ARG A 176 -1.37 1.60 -15.30
N ARG A 177 -1.02 0.53 -14.58
CA ARG A 177 -1.88 -0.08 -13.56
C ARG A 177 -2.28 0.93 -12.49
N LEU A 178 -1.31 1.62 -11.90
CA LEU A 178 -1.54 2.66 -10.90
C LEU A 178 -2.48 3.76 -11.42
N ALA A 179 -2.27 4.22 -12.66
CA ALA A 179 -3.10 5.26 -13.27
C ALA A 179 -4.55 4.81 -13.49
N VAL A 180 -4.76 3.61 -14.04
CA VAL A 180 -6.09 3.04 -14.25
C VAL A 180 -6.83 2.87 -12.93
N GLU A 181 -6.16 2.29 -11.93
CA GLU A 181 -6.69 2.16 -10.58
C GLU A 181 -7.10 3.52 -10.01
N TYR A 182 -6.23 4.54 -10.09
CA TYR A 182 -6.52 5.87 -9.58
C TYR A 182 -7.69 6.57 -10.28
N GLN A 183 -7.86 6.37 -11.59
CA GLN A 183 -8.85 7.08 -12.43
C GLN A 183 -10.21 6.39 -12.50
N VAL A 184 -10.25 5.07 -12.67
CA VAL A 184 -11.52 4.33 -12.84
C VAL A 184 -12.38 4.46 -11.58
N TRP A 185 -11.75 4.38 -10.42
CA TRP A 185 -12.47 4.59 -9.16
C TRP A 185 -12.81 6.05 -8.89
N ALA A 186 -12.07 7.00 -9.47
CA ALA A 186 -12.48 8.40 -9.45
C ALA A 186 -13.80 8.66 -10.15
N GLN A 187 -14.01 8.04 -11.32
CA GLN A 187 -15.26 8.18 -12.05
C GLN A 187 -16.44 7.54 -11.30
N GLN A 188 -16.23 6.40 -10.64
CA GLN A 188 -17.31 5.73 -9.90
C GLN A 188 -17.77 6.53 -8.68
N ASP A 189 -16.84 7.11 -7.92
CA ASP A 189 -17.17 7.91 -6.74
C ASP A 189 -17.76 9.29 -7.11
N ASP A 190 -17.28 9.93 -8.19
CA ASP A 190 -17.87 11.17 -8.71
C ASP A 190 -19.32 10.96 -9.20
N VAL A 191 -19.61 9.83 -9.85
CA VAL A 191 -20.98 9.45 -10.27
C VAL A 191 -21.89 9.19 -9.07
N ALA A 192 -21.40 8.48 -8.05
CA ALA A 192 -22.17 8.22 -6.83
C ALA A 192 -22.44 9.50 -6.00
N ALA A 193 -21.52 10.47 -6.00
CA ALA A 193 -21.70 11.77 -5.36
C ALA A 193 -22.68 12.68 -6.14
N GLY A 194 -22.74 12.54 -7.47
CA GLY A 194 -23.66 13.29 -8.33
C GLY A 194 -25.12 12.81 -8.28
N ASP A 195 -25.36 11.53 -7.96
CA ASP A 195 -26.71 10.94 -7.96
C ASP A 195 -27.50 11.22 -6.66
N ASN A 196 -26.82 11.57 -5.56
CA ASN A 196 -27.47 11.94 -4.28
C ASN A 196 -27.95 13.40 -4.20
N GLY A 197 -27.85 14.19 -5.28
CA GLY A 197 -28.22 15.61 -5.32
C GLY A 197 -29.56 15.93 -6.00
N ALA A 198 -30.23 14.96 -6.65
CA ALA A 198 -31.34 15.21 -7.57
C ALA A 198 -32.74 14.85 -7.06
N ALA A 199 -32.92 14.53 -5.77
CA ALA A 199 -34.19 14.02 -5.24
C ALA A 199 -34.80 14.85 -4.11
N LEU A 200 -34.84 16.20 -4.20
CA LEU A 200 -35.65 17.02 -3.28
C LEU A 200 -36.11 18.36 -3.90
N THR A 201 -36.80 18.38 -5.05
CA THR A 201 -37.68 19.53 -5.40
C THR A 201 -38.80 19.14 -6.36
N GLU A 202 -39.85 18.44 -5.91
CA GLU A 202 -41.15 18.54 -6.60
C GLU A 202 -42.32 18.46 -5.61
N GLY A 203 -43.18 19.49 -5.65
CA GLY A 203 -44.62 19.30 -5.49
C GLY A 203 -45.32 20.03 -4.34
N LYS A 204 -45.79 21.27 -4.58
CA LYS A 204 -47.18 21.62 -4.23
C LYS A 204 -47.74 22.70 -5.19
N PRO A 205 -48.99 22.55 -5.70
CA PRO A 205 -49.50 23.30 -6.86
C PRO A 205 -50.20 24.61 -6.46
N PRO A 206 -50.58 25.48 -7.43
CA PRO A 206 -51.22 26.75 -7.13
C PRO A 206 -52.71 26.57 -6.85
N THR A 207 -53.24 27.35 -5.91
CA THR A 207 -54.67 27.61 -5.80
C THR A 207 -54.89 29.13 -5.79
N SER A 208 -55.87 29.50 -6.63
CA SER A 208 -56.34 30.83 -7.00
C SER A 208 -56.75 31.75 -5.85
#